data_AF-A0AAE1WLM3-F1
#
_entry.id   AF-A0AAE1WLM3-F1
#
_cell.length_a   1.000
_cell.length_b   1.000
_cell.length_c   1.000
_cell.angle_alpha   90.00
_cell.angle_beta   90.00
_cell.angle_gamma   90.00
#
_symmetry.space_group_name_H-M   'P 1'
#
loop_
_entity.id
_entity.type
_entity.pdbx_description
1 polymer ?
#
loop_
_entity_poly.entity_id
_entity_poly.type
_entity_poly.pdbx_seq_one_letter_code
_entity_poly.pdbx_strand_id
1 'polypeptide(L)' 'MSLLPKSDSVQIREVWAGNLDEEFALIREIVDEYPYIAMDTEFPGIVLRPVGNFKNANDYHYQTLKEMSTC' A
#
# COMPACT_ATOMS: atom_id res chain seq x y z
N MET A 1 -19.21 -0.61 -31.00
CA MET A 1 -17.74 -0.67 -31.15
C MET A 1 -17.16 -0.66 -29.75
N SER A 2 -16.44 -1.71 -29.37
CA SER A 2 -15.77 -1.81 -28.08
C SER A 2 -14.78 -0.64 -27.94
N LEU A 3 -15.10 0.31 -27.05
CA LEU A 3 -14.27 1.45 -26.68
C LEU A 3 -13.14 1.03 -25.73
N LEU A 4 -12.54 -0.14 -25.93
CA LEU A 4 -11.36 -0.52 -25.18
C LEU A 4 -10.18 0.10 -25.92
N PRO A 5 -9.54 1.16 -25.38
CA PRO A 5 -8.29 1.64 -25.93
C PRO A 5 -7.33 0.46 -25.97
N LYS A 6 -6.48 0.41 -27.00
CA LYS A 6 -5.33 -0.52 -27.05
C LYS A 6 -4.71 -0.53 -25.66
N SER A 7 -4.51 -1.73 -25.13
CA SER A 7 -3.85 -1.95 -23.85
C SER A 7 -2.53 -1.19 -23.83
N ASP A 8 -2.56 0.04 -23.31
CA ASP A 8 -1.37 0.71 -22.87
C ASP A 8 -0.73 -0.26 -21.89
N SER A 9 0.48 -0.71 -22.23
CA SER A 9 1.22 -1.65 -21.39
C SER A 9 1.26 -1.07 -19.99
N VAL A 10 0.71 -1.79 -19.01
CA VAL A 10 0.77 -1.40 -17.59
C VAL A 10 2.23 -1.11 -17.27
N GLN A 11 2.51 0.14 -16.88
CA GLN A 11 3.86 0.57 -16.52
C GLN A 11 4.05 0.37 -15.02
N ILE A 12 5.04 -0.45 -14.66
CA ILE A 12 5.49 -0.63 -13.28
C ILE A 12 6.85 0.03 -13.16
N ARG A 13 6.97 1.01 -12.25
CA ARG A 13 8.22 1.75 -11.98
C ARG A 13 8.77 1.31 -10.63
N GLU A 14 10.00 0.81 -10.62
CA GLU A 14 10.68 0.48 -9.36
C GLU A 14 11.24 1.74 -8.72
N VAL A 15 10.91 1.95 -7.44
CA VAL A 15 11.34 3.11 -6.68
C VAL A 15 12.26 2.66 -5.55
N TRP A 16 13.46 3.21 -5.56
CA TRP A 16 14.53 2.96 -4.59
C TRP A 16 15.01 4.29 -4.01
N ALA A 17 15.93 4.26 -3.04
CA ALA A 17 16.44 5.46 -2.39
C ALA A 17 17.04 6.50 -3.36
N GLY A 18 17.56 6.06 -4.51
CA GLY A 18 18.20 6.94 -5.50
C GLY A 18 17.23 7.71 -6.41
N ASN A 19 16.00 7.24 -6.60
CA ASN A 19 15.00 7.87 -7.49
C ASN A 19 13.69 8.22 -6.78
N LEU A 20 13.65 8.14 -5.45
CA LEU A 20 12.47 8.43 -4.65
C LEU A 20 11.92 9.85 -4.93
N ASP A 21 12.77 10.87 -4.87
CA ASP A 21 12.35 12.26 -5.05
C ASP A 21 11.84 12.56 -6.46
N GLU A 22 12.44 11.92 -7.47
CA GLU A 22 12.08 12.06 -8.88
C GLU A 22 10.68 11.49 -9.15
N GLU A 23 10.40 10.27 -8.67
CA GLU A 23 9.09 9.64 -8.85
C GLU A 23 8.00 10.33 -8.02
N PHE A 24 8.32 10.83 -6.82
CA PHE A 24 7.39 11.66 -6.06
C PHE A 24 7.10 13.03 -6.72
N ALA A 25 8.03 13.59 -7.50
CA ALA A 25 7.75 14.78 -8.30
C ALA A 25 6.71 14.49 -9.39
N LEU A 26 6.87 13.38 -10.12
CA LEU A 26 5.91 12.94 -11.14
C LEU A 26 4.51 12.68 -10.55
N ILE A 27 4.42 11.98 -9.41
CA ILE A 27 3.13 11.72 -8.74
C ILE A 27 2.44 13.04 -8.37
N ARG A 28 3.19 14.03 -7.86
CA ARG A 28 2.63 15.35 -7.50
C ARG A 28 2.07 16.12 -8.69
N GLU A 29 2.63 15.96 -9.89
CA GLU A 29 2.15 16.64 -11.09
C GLU A 29 0.82 16.05 -11.61
N ILE A 30 0.61 14.74 -11.41
CA ILE A 30 -0.55 14.03 -12.00
C ILE A 30 -1.71 13.81 -11.02
N VAL A 31 -1.48 13.89 -9.71
CA VAL A 31 -2.49 13.52 -8.69
C VAL A 31 -3.77 14.37 -8.75
N ASP A 32 -3.66 15.63 -9.17
CA ASP A 32 -4.81 16.52 -9.31
C ASP A 32 -5.74 16.11 -10.48
N GLU A 33 -5.18 15.52 -11.54
CA GLU A 33 -5.92 14.99 -12.69
C GLU A 33 -6.38 13.54 -12.47
N TYR A 34 -5.59 12.75 -11.74
CA TYR A 34 -5.84 11.34 -11.43
C TYR A 34 -5.94 11.12 -9.90
N PRO A 35 -7.07 11.46 -9.26
CA PRO A 35 -7.20 11.51 -7.80
C PRO A 35 -7.46 10.15 -7.14
N TYR A 36 -7.58 9.07 -7.91
CA TYR A 36 -7.85 7.74 -7.37
C TYR A 36 -6.55 6.95 -7.19
N ILE A 37 -6.22 6.64 -5.94
CA ILE A 37 -5.00 5.91 -5.56
C ILE A 37 -5.38 4.53 -5.03
N ALA A 38 -4.82 3.48 -5.66
CA ALA A 38 -4.83 2.13 -5.13
C ALA A 38 -3.48 1.86 -4.44
N MET A 39 -3.52 1.24 -3.26
CA MET A 39 -2.33 0.91 -2.47
C MET A 39 -2.38 -0.58 -2.12
N ASP A 40 -1.23 -1.23 -2.27
CA ASP A 40 -0.97 -2.57 -1.74
C ASP A 40 0.41 -2.57 -1.08
N THR A 41 0.59 -3.40 -0.08
CA THR A 41 1.84 -3.46 0.70
C THR A 41 2.24 -4.90 0.96
N GLU A 42 3.49 -5.24 0.67
CA GLU A 42 4.05 -6.57 0.95
C GLU A 42 4.87 -6.54 2.23
N PHE A 43 4.67 -7.54 3.09
CA PHE A 43 5.37 -7.69 4.37
C PHE A 43 5.61 -9.18 4.66
N PRO A 44 6.56 -9.54 5.53
CA PRO A 44 6.93 -10.94 5.79
C PRO A 44 5.88 -11.75 6.59
N GLY A 45 4.62 -11.32 6.59
CA GLY A 45 3.52 -11.95 7.32
C GLY A 45 3.46 -11.58 8.81
N ILE A 46 2.64 -12.33 9.54
CA ILE A 46 2.42 -12.15 10.99
C ILE A 46 3.42 -12.99 11.76
N VAL A 47 4.33 -12.33 12.49
CA VAL A 47 5.39 -12.98 13.27
C VAL A 47 5.05 -13.11 14.77
N LEU A 48 4.06 -12.37 15.26
CA LEU A 48 3.66 -12.31 16.67
C LEU A 48 2.16 -12.54 16.82
N ARG A 49 1.75 -13.10 17.96
CA ARG A 49 0.34 -13.15 18.38
C ARG A 49 0.21 -12.50 19.75
N PRO A 50 -0.62 -11.47 19.91
CA PRO A 50 -0.78 -10.80 21.18
C PRO A 50 -1.45 -11.75 22.18
N VAL A 51 -0.92 -11.82 23.40
CA VAL A 51 -1.44 -12.66 24.49
C VAL A 51 -2.04 -11.75 25.56
N GLY A 52 -3.33 -11.90 25.84
CA GLY A 52 -4.01 -11.09 26.85
C GLY A 52 -5.53 -11.20 26.81
N ASN A 53 -6.20 -10.41 27.65
CA ASN A 53 -7.66 -10.30 27.64
C ASN A 53 -8.09 -9.23 26.63
N PHE A 54 -8.70 -9.67 25.53
CA PHE A 54 -9.29 -8.78 24.53
C PHE A 54 -10.78 -8.61 24.81
N LYS A 55 -11.27 -7.38 24.65
CA LYS A 55 -12.69 -7.07 24.92
C LYS A 55 -13.62 -7.66 23.85
N ASN A 56 -13.12 -7.80 22.62
CA ASN A 56 -13.81 -8.38 21.48
C ASN A 56 -12.79 -8.78 20.40
N ALA A 57 -13.26 -9.43 19.33
CA ALA A 57 -12.39 -9.89 18.24
C ALA A 57 -11.70 -8.73 17.49
N ASN A 58 -12.36 -7.58 17.33
CA ASN A 58 -11.79 -6.43 16.64
C ASN A 58 -10.59 -5.84 17.40
N ASP A 59 -10.65 -5.82 18.73
CA ASP A 59 -9.55 -5.39 19.60
C ASP A 59 -8.33 -6.33 19.44
N TYR A 60 -8.55 -7.64 19.38
CA TYR A 60 -7.49 -8.61 19.08
C TYR A 60 -6.86 -8.38 17.70
N HIS A 61 -7.68 -8.19 16.65
CA HIS A 61 -7.19 -7.95 15.30
C HIS A 61 -6.40 -6.64 15.19
N TYR A 62 -6.90 -5.57 15.81
CA TYR A 62 -6.21 -4.30 15.86
C TYR A 62 -4.87 -4.40 16.59
N GLN A 63 -4.83 -5.06 17.76
CA GLN A 63 -3.56 -5.26 18.48
C GLN A 63 -2.57 -6.12 17.69
N THR A 64 -3.04 -7.16 17.00
CA THR A 64 -2.20 -7.97 16.12
C THR A 64 -1.57 -7.13 15.01
N LEU A 65 -2.35 -6.27 14.33
CA LEU A 65 -1.85 -5.36 13.30
C LEU A 65 -0.88 -4.32 13.87
N LYS A 66 -1.17 -3.78 15.05
CA LYS A 66 -0.32 -2.78 15.70
C LYS A 66 1.03 -3.36 16.11
N GLU A 67 1.06 -4.53 16.72
CA GLU A 67 2.30 -5.20 17.13
C GLU A 67 3.15 -5.58 15.91
N MET A 68 2.51 -6.04 14.83
CA MET A 68 3.19 -6.36 13.57
C MET A 68 3.84 -5.12 12.93
N SER A 69 3.22 -3.94 13.05
CA SER A 69 3.79 -2.68 12.55
C SER A 69 4.90 -2.09 13.44
N THR A 70 5.05 -2.56 14.68
CA THR A 70 6.01 -1.99 15.66
C THR A 70 7.31 -2.79 15.76
N CYS A 71 7.30 -4.06 15.33
CA CYS A 71 8.49 -4.91 15.27
C CYS A 71 9.36 -4.55 14.06
#